data_AF-A0AAV8ZLC0-F1
#
_entry.id   AF-A0AAV8ZLC0-F1
#
_cell.length_a   1.000
_cell.length_b   1.000
_cell.length_c   1.000
_cell.angle_alpha   90.00
_cell.angle_beta   90.00
_cell.angle_gamma   90.00
#
_symmetry.space_group_name_H-M   'P 1'
#
loop_
_entity.id
_entity.type
_entity.pdbx_description
1 polymer ?
#
loop_
_entity_poly.entity_id
_entity_poly.type
_entity_poly.pdbx_seq_one_letter_code
_entity_poly.pdbx_strand_id
1 'polypeptide(L)'
;MRSAPYVMRKEASEKLTGNAQFEGYAVDLIHEISRVLGFNYTIRLAPDGRYGSLNRETKEWDGMIRELLDQKADLAIADLTITYDREQAVDFTMPFMNLGISILYRKPIKQPPNLFSFLSPLSLDVWIYMATAYLGVSVLLFILAR
;
A
#
# COMPACT_ATOMS: atom_id res chain seq x y z
N MET A 1 -0.01 2.52 18.75
CA MET A 1 -0.01 2.94 17.34
C MET A 1 -1.41 2.76 16.76
N ARG A 2 -1.87 3.62 15.83
CA ARG A 2 -3.12 3.42 15.10
C ARG A 2 -2.76 3.26 13.63
N SER A 3 -3.03 2.09 13.06
CA SER A 3 -2.73 1.77 11.66
C SER A 3 -4.02 1.31 11.00
N ALA A 4 -4.57 2.11 10.09
CA ALA A 4 -5.75 1.71 9.34
C ALA A 4 -5.33 0.76 8.19
N PRO A 5 -6.05 -0.35 7.95
CA PRO A 5 -7.29 -0.80 8.58
C PRO A 5 -7.10 -1.83 9.72
N TYR A 6 -5.90 -1.96 10.28
CA TYR A 6 -5.55 -3.01 11.26
C TYR A 6 -6.07 -2.73 12.66
N VAL A 7 -5.83 -1.53 13.19
CA VAL A 7 -6.31 -1.08 14.51
C VAL A 7 -6.73 0.37 14.44
N MET A 8 -8.03 0.59 14.59
CA MET A 8 -8.69 1.89 14.55
C MET A 8 -9.56 2.08 15.79
N ARG A 9 -9.88 3.33 16.11
CA ARG A 9 -10.92 3.63 17.10
C ARG A 9 -12.25 3.78 16.38
N LYS A 10 -13.30 3.19 16.94
CA LYS A 10 -14.67 3.39 16.46
C LYS A 10 -15.06 4.87 16.55
N GLU A 11 -15.93 5.32 15.66
CA GLU A 11 -16.46 6.70 15.67
C GLU A 11 -17.12 7.05 17.00
N ALA A 12 -17.89 6.12 17.59
CA ALA A 12 -18.53 6.29 18.90
C ALA A 12 -17.64 5.86 20.08
N SER A 13 -16.31 5.83 19.93
CA SER A 13 -15.39 5.29 20.95
C SER A 13 -15.45 5.99 22.32
N GLU A 14 -15.91 7.24 22.40
CA GLU A 14 -16.10 7.97 23.66
C GLU A 14 -17.22 7.39 24.54
N LYS A 15 -18.22 6.74 23.91
CA LYS A 15 -19.34 6.09 24.62
C LYS A 15 -19.04 4.63 24.96
N LEU A 16 -17.97 4.07 24.41
CA LEU A 16 -17.59 2.67 24.55
C LEU A 16 -16.46 2.54 25.58
N THR A 17 -16.37 1.38 26.23
CA THR A 17 -15.34 1.10 27.24
C THR A 17 -14.55 -0.16 26.88
N GLY A 18 -13.28 -0.20 27.32
CA GLY A 18 -12.40 -1.34 27.09
C GLY A 18 -12.19 -1.67 25.62
N ASN A 19 -12.20 -2.97 25.29
CA ASN A 19 -11.90 -3.45 23.94
C ASN A 19 -12.94 -2.98 22.89
N ALA A 20 -14.16 -2.67 23.31
CA ALA A 20 -15.24 -2.27 22.42
C ALA A 20 -14.93 -0.96 21.67
N GLN A 21 -13.99 -0.15 22.17
CA GLN A 21 -13.54 1.10 21.57
C GLN A 21 -12.75 0.92 20.27
N PHE A 22 -12.29 -0.29 19.99
CA PHE A 22 -11.39 -0.60 18.88
C PHE A 22 -12.08 -1.46 17.82
N GLU A 23 -11.63 -1.29 16.57
CA GLU A 23 -12.02 -2.11 15.43
C GLU A 23 -10.87 -2.24 14.44
N GLY A 24 -10.97 -3.21 13.54
CA GLY A 24 -10.00 -3.43 12.47
C GLY A 24 -9.51 -4.86 12.40
N TYR A 25 -8.74 -5.16 11.36
CA TYR A 25 -8.32 -6.52 11.04
C TYR A 25 -7.60 -7.24 12.20
N ALA A 26 -6.68 -6.56 12.89
CA ALA A 26 -5.94 -7.15 14.00
C ALA A 26 -6.82 -7.35 15.25
N VAL A 27 -7.84 -6.49 15.43
CA VAL A 27 -8.81 -6.62 16.54
C VAL A 27 -9.68 -7.86 16.35
N ASP A 28 -10.15 -8.09 15.13
CA ASP A 28 -10.92 -9.29 14.80
C ASP A 28 -10.07 -10.55 14.89
N LEU A 29 -8.80 -10.47 14.45
CA LEU A 29 -7.86 -11.58 14.53
C LEU A 29 -7.60 -12.02 15.98
N ILE A 30 -7.27 -11.10 16.90
CA ILE A 30 -7.06 -11.49 18.30
C ILE A 30 -8.33 -12.01 18.95
N HIS A 31 -9.50 -11.51 18.56
CA HIS A 31 -10.78 -12.00 19.05
C HIS A 31 -11.00 -13.47 18.67
N GLU A 32 -10.76 -13.84 17.41
CA GLU A 32 -10.91 -15.23 16.98
C GLU A 32 -9.85 -16.15 17.59
N ILE A 33 -8.60 -15.68 17.73
CA ILE A 33 -7.54 -16.41 18.45
C ILE A 33 -7.95 -16.65 19.91
N SER A 34 -8.50 -15.64 20.59
CA SER A 34 -8.93 -15.76 21.99
C SER A 34 -10.10 -16.73 22.16
N ARG A 35 -11.00 -16.80 21.18
CA ARG A 35 -12.11 -17.77 21.17
C ARG A 35 -11.62 -19.21 21.00
N VAL A 36 -10.63 -19.44 20.13
CA VAL A 36 -10.07 -20.77 19.89
C VAL A 36 -9.25 -21.25 21.08
N LEU A 37 -8.44 -20.37 21.68
CA LEU A 37 -7.52 -20.73 22.77
C LEU A 37 -8.10 -20.53 24.17
N GLY A 38 -9.24 -19.84 24.29
CA GLY A 38 -9.96 -19.68 25.55
C GLY A 38 -9.32 -18.69 26.54
N PHE A 39 -8.71 -17.60 26.07
CA PHE A 39 -8.15 -16.56 26.94
C PHE A 39 -8.92 -15.23 26.87
N ASN A 40 -8.78 -14.44 27.92
CA ASN A 40 -9.26 -13.06 27.97
C ASN A 40 -8.10 -12.10 27.68
N TYR A 41 -8.40 -10.97 27.06
CA TYR A 41 -7.40 -9.96 26.71
C TYR A 41 -7.94 -8.55 26.90
N THR A 42 -7.04 -7.60 27.08
CA THR A 42 -7.33 -6.17 27.07
C THR A 42 -6.46 -5.49 26.03
N ILE A 43 -7.08 -4.64 25.20
CA ILE A 43 -6.36 -3.91 24.16
C ILE A 43 -5.74 -2.66 24.79
N ARG A 44 -4.41 -2.58 24.74
CA ARG A 44 -3.64 -1.41 25.12
C ARG A 44 -2.81 -0.93 23.93
N LEU A 45 -2.83 0.38 23.68
CA LEU A 45 -1.96 0.98 22.67
C LEU A 45 -0.58 1.23 23.28
N ALA A 46 0.48 0.96 22.50
CA ALA A 46 1.84 1.40 22.85
C ALA A 46 1.83 2.91 23.18
N PRO A 47 2.33 3.34 24.36
CA PRO A 47 2.25 4.72 24.82
C PRO A 47 2.91 5.73 23.88
N ASP A 48 4.04 5.36 23.30
CA ASP A 48 4.81 6.17 22.35
C ASP A 48 4.29 6.05 20.90
N GLY A 49 3.33 5.16 20.66
CA GLY A 49 2.76 4.93 19.36
C GLY A 49 3.69 4.26 18.35
N ARG A 50 4.81 3.65 18.76
CA ARG A 50 5.81 3.05 17.86
C ARG A 50 5.74 1.53 17.81
N TYR A 51 6.27 0.95 16.73
CA TYR A 51 6.36 -0.51 16.55
C TYR A 51 7.45 -1.14 17.43
N GLY A 52 8.62 -0.51 17.49
CA GLY A 52 9.81 -1.06 18.11
C GLY A 52 10.99 -1.05 17.15
N SER A 53 11.94 -0.17 17.45
CA SER A 53 13.21 0.00 16.77
C SER A 53 14.34 -0.03 17.80
N LEU A 54 15.44 -0.69 17.44
CA LEU A 54 16.63 -0.73 18.27
C LEU A 54 17.44 0.56 18.07
N ASN A 55 17.63 1.33 19.14
CA ASN A 55 18.61 2.40 19.14
C ASN A 55 20.03 1.78 19.17
N ARG A 56 20.82 2.00 18.12
CA ARG A 56 22.16 1.40 17.99
C ARG A 56 23.19 1.96 18.96
N GLU A 57 22.99 3.17 19.46
CA GLU A 57 23.87 3.85 20.40
C GLU A 57 23.57 3.41 21.84
N THR A 58 22.32 3.54 22.26
CA THR A 58 21.92 3.19 23.64
C THR A 58 21.68 1.70 23.83
N LYS A 59 21.55 0.92 22.74
CA LYS A 59 21.15 -0.49 22.73
C LYS A 59 19.75 -0.76 23.32
N GLU A 60 18.90 0.25 23.34
CA GLU A 60 17.54 0.13 23.87
C GLU A 60 16.50 0.01 22.77
N TRP A 61 15.47 -0.77 23.03
CA TRP A 61 14.26 -0.85 22.22
C TRP A 61 13.25 0.21 22.61
N ASP A 62 12.43 0.64 21.66
CA ASP A 62 11.22 1.44 21.90
C ASP A 62 9.93 0.67 21.52
N GLY A 63 8.78 1.34 21.55
CA GLY A 63 7.53 0.83 20.99
C GLY A 63 6.98 -0.43 21.65
N MET A 64 6.23 -1.19 20.87
CA MET A 64 5.64 -2.46 21.31
C MET A 64 6.70 -3.48 21.73
N ILE A 65 7.86 -3.51 21.05
CA ILE A 65 8.95 -4.43 21.43
C ILE A 65 9.47 -4.11 22.83
N ARG A 66 9.65 -2.83 23.17
CA ARG A 66 10.04 -2.46 24.53
C ARG A 66 9.00 -2.85 25.57
N GLU A 67 7.72 -2.66 25.28
CA GLU A 67 6.65 -3.04 26.21
C GLU A 67 6.61 -4.56 26.47
N LEU A 68 6.96 -5.39 25.48
CA LEU A 68 7.12 -6.84 25.67
C LEU A 68 8.35 -7.18 26.53
N LEU A 69 9.50 -6.57 26.21
CA LEU A 69 10.75 -6.80 26.95
C LEU A 69 10.64 -6.36 28.42
N ASP A 70 9.95 -5.26 28.68
CA ASP A 70 9.68 -4.75 30.03
C ASP A 70 8.53 -5.51 30.73
N GLN A 71 7.94 -6.53 30.12
CA GLN A 71 6.80 -7.29 30.63
C GLN A 71 5.58 -6.43 30.99
N LYS A 72 5.39 -5.32 30.26
CA LYS A 72 4.21 -4.44 30.37
C LYS A 72 3.06 -4.87 29.45
N ALA A 73 3.34 -5.79 28.53
CA ALA A 73 2.38 -6.46 27.67
C ALA A 73 2.79 -7.92 27.47
N ASP A 74 1.83 -8.82 27.38
CA ASP A 74 2.07 -10.26 27.20
C ASP A 74 2.16 -10.66 25.71
N LEU A 75 1.53 -9.86 24.83
CA LEU A 75 1.45 -10.11 23.39
C LEU A 75 1.38 -8.78 22.64
N ALA A 76 2.07 -8.69 21.50
CA ALA A 76 1.91 -7.61 20.53
C ALA A 76 1.21 -8.14 19.27
N ILE A 77 0.06 -7.55 18.93
CA ILE A 77 -0.63 -7.81 17.67
C ILE A 77 -0.77 -6.52 16.88
N ALA A 78 -0.16 -6.50 15.69
CA ALA A 78 -0.16 -5.36 14.78
C ALA A 78 0.33 -5.81 13.39
N ASP A 79 0.34 -4.87 12.44
CA ASP A 79 1.07 -4.94 11.18
C ASP A 79 2.60 -4.80 11.38
N LEU A 80 3.15 -5.59 12.30
CA LEU A 80 4.56 -5.57 12.68
C LEU A 80 5.38 -6.47 11.75
N THR A 81 6.27 -5.89 10.96
CA THR A 81 7.20 -6.65 10.11
C THR A 81 8.21 -7.42 10.96
N ILE A 82 8.34 -8.72 10.67
CA ILE A 82 9.39 -9.59 11.22
C ILE A 82 10.73 -9.19 10.58
N THR A 83 11.70 -8.78 11.40
CA THR A 83 13.06 -8.44 10.95
C THR A 83 14.08 -9.12 11.84
N TYR A 84 15.30 -9.29 11.32
CA TYR A 84 16.40 -9.96 12.04
C TYR A 84 16.69 -9.36 13.43
N ASP A 85 16.71 -8.03 13.54
CA ASP A 85 16.94 -7.37 14.83
C ASP A 85 15.80 -7.67 15.83
N ARG A 86 14.55 -7.74 15.34
CA ARG A 86 13.37 -7.96 16.19
C ARG A 86 13.26 -9.42 16.64
N GLU A 87 13.53 -10.38 15.75
CA GLU A 87 13.54 -11.81 16.08
C GLU A 87 14.61 -12.17 17.13
N GLN A 88 15.70 -11.40 17.22
CA GLN A 88 16.68 -11.58 18.30
C GLN A 88 16.19 -11.08 19.66
N ALA A 89 15.19 -10.20 19.68
CA ALA A 89 14.69 -9.59 20.91
C ALA A 89 13.41 -10.27 21.43
N VAL A 90 12.53 -10.71 20.53
CA VAL A 90 11.24 -11.35 20.86
C VAL A 90 10.93 -12.48 19.90
N ASP A 91 10.18 -13.46 20.38
CA ASP A 91 9.68 -14.55 19.55
C ASP A 91 8.48 -14.11 18.69
N PHE A 92 8.46 -14.57 17.44
CA PHE A 92 7.35 -14.35 16.51
C PHE A 92 6.61 -15.65 16.21
N THR A 93 5.32 -15.54 15.91
CA THR A 93 4.55 -16.64 15.30
C THR A 93 4.89 -16.77 13.82
N MET A 94 4.34 -17.79 13.17
CA MET A 94 4.31 -17.80 11.71
C MET A 94 3.56 -16.55 11.17
N PRO A 95 4.00 -15.96 10.05
CA PRO A 95 3.33 -14.81 9.46
C PRO A 95 1.87 -15.13 9.11
N PHE A 96 0.94 -14.25 9.48
CA PHE A 96 -0.48 -14.38 9.11
C PHE A 96 -0.82 -13.68 7.79
N MET A 97 0.08 -12.85 7.25
CA MET A 97 -0.10 -12.10 6.02
C MET A 97 1.24 -11.93 5.30
N ASN A 98 1.25 -12.24 4.00
CA ASN A 98 2.40 -12.00 3.15
C ASN A 98 2.29 -10.61 2.51
N LEU A 99 3.34 -9.80 2.63
CA LEU A 99 3.42 -8.47 2.06
C LEU A 99 4.69 -8.35 1.21
N GLY A 100 4.66 -7.46 0.22
CA GLY A 100 5.79 -7.17 -0.65
C GLY A 100 5.90 -5.68 -0.93
N ILE A 101 7.08 -5.25 -1.41
CA ILE A 101 7.32 -3.86 -1.79
C ILE A 101 6.50 -3.56 -3.05
N SER A 102 5.69 -2.50 -2.98
CA SER A 102 4.85 -2.04 -4.10
C SER A 102 5.12 -0.57 -4.39
N ILE A 103 5.04 -0.18 -5.67
CA ILE A 103 5.22 1.21 -6.09
C ILE A 103 3.85 1.85 -6.30
N LEU A 104 3.56 2.89 -5.52
CA LEU A 104 2.38 3.71 -5.70
C LEU A 104 2.69 4.86 -6.68
N TYR A 105 1.95 4.95 -7.78
CA TYR A 105 2.04 6.05 -8.74
C TYR A 105 0.66 6.62 -9.08
N ARG A 106 0.65 7.89 -9.52
CA ARG A 106 -0.60 8.57 -9.86
C ARG A 106 -1.24 7.93 -11.08
N LYS A 107 -2.54 7.58 -10.97
CA LYS A 107 -3.33 7.11 -12.11
C LYS A 107 -3.26 8.15 -13.25
N PRO A 108 -2.89 7.75 -14.48
CA PRO A 108 -2.84 8.67 -15.60
C PRO A 108 -4.24 9.20 -15.90
N ILE A 109 -4.34 10.50 -16.13
CA ILE A 109 -5.57 11.15 -16.57
C ILE A 109 -5.75 10.79 -18.04
N LYS A 110 -6.91 10.21 -18.40
CA LYS A 110 -7.25 9.99 -19.82
C LYS A 110 -7.37 11.37 -20.47
N GLN A 111 -6.47 11.68 -21.41
CA GLN A 111 -6.60 12.90 -22.20
C GLN A 111 -7.82 12.78 -23.11
N PRO A 112 -8.53 13.90 -23.39
CA PRO A 112 -9.62 13.88 -24.37
C PRO A 112 -9.11 13.34 -25.71
N PRO A 113 -9.95 12.61 -26.47
CA PRO A 113 -9.54 12.07 -27.76
C PRO A 113 -9.09 13.21 -28.67
N ASN A 114 -7.89 13.10 -29.24
CA ASN A 114 -7.41 14.06 -30.23
C ASN A 114 -8.32 13.95 -31.46
N LEU A 115 -8.87 15.08 -31.94
CA LEU A 115 -9.73 15.15 -33.12
C LEU A 115 -9.06 14.54 -34.37
N PHE A 116 -7.74 14.61 -34.44
CA PHE A 116 -6.93 14.06 -35.53
C PHE A 116 -6.30 12.70 -35.21
N SER A 117 -6.77 12.01 -34.17
CA SER A 117 -6.29 10.65 -33.82
C SER A 117 -6.47 9.65 -34.96
N PHE A 118 -7.43 9.86 -35.87
CA PHE A 118 -7.60 9.03 -37.06
C PHE A 118 -6.46 9.18 -38.08
N LEU A 119 -5.67 10.27 -38.03
CA LEU A 119 -4.47 10.47 -38.86
C LEU A 119 -3.23 9.78 -38.26
N SER A 120 -3.26 9.44 -36.96
CA SER A 120 -2.14 8.83 -36.24
C SER A 120 -1.64 7.46 -36.75
N PRO A 121 -2.44 6.63 -37.47
CA PRO A 121 -1.93 5.38 -38.03
C PRO A 121 -0.90 5.58 -39.15
N LEU A 122 -0.86 6.74 -39.80
CA LEU A 122 0.08 7.06 -40.87
C LEU A 122 1.11 8.09 -40.38
N SER A 123 2.39 7.84 -40.63
CA SER A 123 3.44 8.81 -40.30
C SER A 123 3.37 10.04 -41.22
N LEU A 124 3.95 11.15 -40.76
CA LEU A 124 4.02 12.39 -41.53
C LEU A 124 4.72 12.18 -42.89
N ASP A 125 5.72 11.31 -42.95
CA ASP A 125 6.42 10.97 -44.19
C ASP A 125 5.48 10.31 -45.21
N VAL A 126 4.60 9.40 -44.77
CA VAL A 126 3.62 8.76 -45.65
C VAL A 126 2.62 9.78 -46.19
N TRP A 127 2.21 10.75 -45.38
CA TRP A 127 1.36 11.86 -45.83
C TRP A 127 2.05 12.70 -46.90
N ILE A 128 3.33 13.03 -46.72
CA ILE A 128 4.12 13.77 -47.72
C ILE A 128 4.25 12.95 -49.00
N TYR A 129 4.64 11.68 -48.93
CA TYR A 129 4.76 10.82 -50.11
C TYR A 129 3.45 10.68 -50.87
N MET A 130 2.32 10.55 -50.17
CA MET A 130 1.01 10.50 -50.79
C MET A 130 0.66 11.81 -51.52
N ALA A 131 0.96 12.97 -50.92
CA ALA A 131 0.73 14.28 -51.55
C ALA A 131 1.65 14.49 -52.76
N THR A 132 2.94 14.14 -52.66
CA THR A 132 3.90 14.26 -53.77
C THR A 132 3.55 13.29 -54.91
N ALA A 133 3.17 12.05 -54.60
CA ALA A 133 2.73 11.08 -55.59
C ALA A 133 1.45 11.55 -56.31
N TYR A 134 0.48 12.08 -55.59
CA TYR A 134 -0.74 12.66 -56.16
C TYR A 134 -0.44 13.81 -57.14
N LEU A 135 0.43 14.74 -56.75
CA LEU A 135 0.84 15.85 -57.62
C LEU A 135 1.61 15.34 -58.85
N GLY A 136 2.56 14.41 -58.66
CA GLY A 136 3.35 13.82 -59.74
C GLY A 136 2.49 13.10 -60.78
N VAL A 137 1.55 12.27 -60.34
CA VAL A 137 0.59 11.57 -61.24
C VAL A 137 -0.28 12.58 -61.97
N SER A 138 -0.78 13.61 -61.29
CA SER A 138 -1.62 14.65 -61.91
C SER A 138 -0.88 15.42 -63.01
N VAL A 139 0.38 15.79 -62.78
CA VAL A 139 1.23 16.46 -63.78
C VAL A 139 1.50 15.55 -64.98
N LEU A 140 1.82 14.27 -64.74
CA LEU A 140 2.08 13.30 -65.80
C LEU A 140 0.85 13.08 -66.69
N LEU A 141 -0.33 12.96 -66.09
CA LEU A 141 -1.59 12.85 -66.84
C LEU A 141 -1.89 14.12 -67.65
N PHE A 142 -1.63 15.31 -67.10
CA PHE A 142 -1.82 16.57 -67.82
C PHE A 142 -0.94 16.68 -69.07
N ILE A 143 0.32 16.25 -68.97
CA ILE A 143 1.26 16.24 -70.11
C ILE A 143 0.81 15.23 -71.17
N LEU A 144 0.38 14.03 -70.78
CA LEU A 144 -0.07 12.99 -71.71
C LEU A 144 -1.40 13.32 -72.41
N ALA A 145 -2.27 14.08 -71.74
CA ALA A 145 -3.55 14.51 -72.29
C ALA A 145 -3.46 15.73 -73.22
N ARG A 146 -2.27 16.34 -73.33
CA ARG A 146 -1.98 17.49 -74.20
C ARG A 146 -1.33 17.02 -75.50
#